data_AF-A0A2W6WH99-F1
#
_entry.id   AF-A0A2W6WH99-F1
#
_cell.length_a   1.000
_cell.length_b   1.000
_cell.length_c   1.000
_cell.angle_alpha   90.00
_cell.angle_beta   90.00
_cell.angle_gamma   90.00
#
_symmetry.space_group_name_H-M   'P 1'
#
loop_
_entity.id
_entity.type
_entity.pdbx_description
1 polymer ?
#
loop_
_entity_poly.entity_id
_entity_poly.type
_entity_poly.pdbx_seq_one_letter_code
_entity_poly.pdbx_strand_id
1 'polypeptide(L)'
;MPDEPRPAAHFVHGPGVLVPDGVCRILEHDAGLSEFRSRVRGRRPQLDAVLDAIHTAAIRHRRISDLGNQPLPTSEVAAQSGVTTEQAAQALNVSTRRVTQLISANELSADYRDGRWVVDTNSLTALIEKRTP
;
A
#
# COMPACT_ATOMS: atom_id res chain seq x y z
N MET A 1 -19.40 -4.63 4.18
CA MET A 1 -20.19 -3.60 3.47
C MET A 1 -20.12 -3.90 1.99
N PRO A 2 -21.23 -3.86 1.24
CA PRO A 2 -21.15 -3.89 -0.21
C PRO A 2 -20.38 -2.65 -0.69
N ASP A 3 -19.35 -2.86 -1.51
CA ASP A 3 -18.49 -1.81 -2.06
C ASP A 3 -19.35 -0.98 -3.03
N GLU A 4 -19.61 0.29 -2.70
CA GLU A 4 -20.36 1.18 -3.58
C GLU A 4 -19.54 1.39 -4.87
N PRO A 5 -20.16 1.28 -6.07
CA PRO A 5 -19.41 1.31 -7.32
C PRO A 5 -18.73 2.66 -7.49
N ARG A 6 -17.39 2.67 -7.38
CA ARG A 6 -16.59 3.88 -7.59
C ARG A 6 -16.68 4.32 -9.05
N PRO A 7 -16.74 5.63 -9.32
CA PRO A 7 -16.76 6.12 -10.70
C PRO A 7 -15.46 5.76 -11.43
N ALA A 8 -15.54 5.53 -12.74
CA ALA A 8 -14.39 5.09 -13.56
C ALA A 8 -13.17 6.02 -13.44
N ALA A 9 -13.39 7.33 -13.25
CA ALA A 9 -12.33 8.31 -13.05
C ALA A 9 -11.46 8.02 -11.81
N HIS A 10 -11.98 7.32 -10.81
CA HIS A 10 -11.23 6.93 -9.61
C HIS A 10 -10.13 5.91 -9.91
N PHE A 11 -10.21 5.17 -11.01
CA PHE A 11 -9.20 4.19 -11.38
C PHE A 11 -8.13 4.75 -12.31
N VAL A 12 -8.29 5.98 -12.82
CA VAL A 12 -7.34 6.59 -13.74
C VAL A 12 -6.39 7.49 -12.94
N HIS A 13 -5.09 7.18 -13.02
CA HIS A 13 -4.04 7.92 -12.32
C HIS A 13 -2.92 8.29 -13.30
N GLY A 14 -2.93 9.55 -13.74
CA GLY A 14 -1.98 10.04 -14.73
C GLY A 14 -2.01 9.21 -16.02
N PRO A 15 -0.87 8.65 -16.48
CA PRO A 15 -0.84 7.80 -17.67
C PRO A 15 -1.27 6.34 -17.41
N GLY A 16 -1.67 5.99 -16.18
CA GLY A 16 -1.94 4.62 -15.76
C GLY A 16 -3.37 4.38 -15.28
N VAL A 17 -3.73 3.11 -15.16
CA VAL A 17 -4.99 2.64 -14.58
C VAL A 17 -4.68 1.74 -13.40
N LEU A 18 -5.32 2.00 -12.26
CA LEU A 18 -5.27 1.16 -11.08
C LEU A 18 -6.34 0.08 -11.20
N VAL A 19 -5.89 -1.18 -11.21
CA VAL A 19 -6.78 -2.34 -11.31
C VAL A 19 -6.74 -3.09 -9.96
N PRO A 20 -7.87 -3.17 -9.23
CA PRO A 20 -7.92 -3.91 -7.97
C PRO A 20 -7.65 -5.41 -8.17
N ASP A 21 -7.05 -6.05 -7.16
CA ASP A 21 -6.66 -7.47 -7.23
C ASP A 21 -7.82 -8.42 -7.55
N GLY A 22 -9.02 -8.14 -7.04
CA GLY A 22 -10.22 -8.92 -7.35
C GLY A 22 -10.63 -8.84 -8.82
N VAL A 23 -10.47 -7.66 -9.42
CA VAL A 23 -10.69 -7.46 -10.87
C VAL A 23 -9.60 -8.17 -11.66
N CYS A 24 -8.34 -8.09 -11.23
CA CYS A 24 -7.26 -8.88 -11.83
C CYS A 24 -7.55 -10.38 -11.82
N ARG A 25 -8.13 -10.93 -10.74
CA ARG A 25 -8.55 -12.34 -10.69
C ARG A 25 -9.63 -12.67 -11.71
N ILE A 26 -10.68 -11.84 -11.80
CA ILE A 26 -11.77 -12.01 -12.79
C ILE A 26 -11.19 -11.96 -14.19
N LEU A 27 -10.32 -11.01 -14.47
CA LEU A 27 -9.62 -10.88 -15.73
C LEU A 27 -8.77 -12.13 -16.05
N GLU A 28 -8.01 -12.64 -15.08
CA GLU A 28 -7.18 -13.83 -15.26
C GLU A 28 -8.02 -15.08 -15.57
N HIS A 29 -9.11 -15.29 -14.81
CA HIS A 29 -9.92 -16.52 -14.87
C HIS A 29 -11.02 -16.46 -15.95
N ASP A 30 -11.80 -15.38 -15.97
CA ASP A 30 -13.01 -15.27 -16.79
C ASP A 30 -12.71 -14.66 -18.17
N ALA A 31 -11.70 -13.78 -18.27
CA ALA A 31 -11.31 -13.16 -19.54
C ALA A 31 -10.15 -13.87 -20.27
N GLY A 32 -9.66 -15.00 -19.74
CA GLY A 32 -8.68 -15.86 -20.42
C GLY A 32 -7.28 -15.25 -20.58
N LEU A 33 -6.90 -14.35 -19.68
CA LEU A 33 -5.62 -13.62 -19.78
C LEU A 33 -4.38 -14.51 -19.68
N SER A 34 -4.47 -15.67 -19.01
CA SER A 34 -3.37 -16.64 -18.99
C SER A 34 -3.07 -17.24 -20.37
N GLU A 35 -4.11 -17.54 -21.16
CA GLU A 35 -3.96 -18.03 -22.53
C GLU A 35 -3.46 -16.91 -23.45
N PHE A 36 -4.00 -15.70 -23.28
CA PHE A 36 -3.52 -14.53 -23.98
C PHE A 36 -2.02 -14.29 -23.75
N ARG A 37 -1.54 -14.38 -22.50
CA ARG A 37 -0.12 -14.22 -22.13
C ARG A 37 0.77 -15.22 -22.88
N SER A 38 0.36 -16.48 -22.97
CA SER A 38 1.11 -17.51 -23.70
C SER A 38 1.26 -17.18 -25.19
N ARG A 39 0.23 -16.58 -25.80
CA ARG A 39 0.20 -16.22 -27.22
C ARG A 39 1.01 -14.97 -27.56
N VAL A 40 1.10 -14.00 -26.65
CA VAL A 40 1.77 -12.71 -26.90
C VAL A 40 3.19 -12.63 -26.33
N ARG A 41 3.61 -13.64 -25.57
CA ARG A 41 4.93 -13.72 -24.93
C ARG A 41 6.06 -13.37 -25.89
N GLY A 42 6.93 -12.44 -25.50
CA GLY A 42 8.10 -12.04 -26.25
C GLY A 42 7.83 -11.15 -27.47
N ARG A 43 6.57 -10.82 -27.77
CA ARG A 43 6.24 -9.86 -28.85
C ARG A 43 6.42 -8.43 -28.40
N ARG A 44 6.09 -8.12 -27.14
CA ARG A 44 6.15 -6.78 -26.57
C ARG A 44 6.50 -6.84 -25.08
N PRO A 45 7.70 -6.39 -24.66
CA PRO A 45 8.13 -6.50 -23.26
C PRO A 45 7.25 -5.71 -22.31
N GLN A 46 6.74 -4.55 -22.74
CA GLN A 46 5.83 -3.75 -21.92
C GLN A 46 4.49 -4.45 -21.68
N LEU A 47 3.98 -5.17 -22.68
CA LEU A 47 2.74 -5.95 -22.52
C LEU A 47 2.98 -7.13 -21.57
N ASP A 48 4.09 -7.84 -21.75
CA ASP A 48 4.45 -8.96 -20.87
C ASP A 48 4.56 -8.51 -19.40
N ALA A 49 5.20 -7.36 -19.14
CA ALA A 49 5.31 -6.80 -17.79
C ALA A 49 3.93 -6.47 -17.17
N VAL A 50 2.99 -5.94 -17.97
CA VAL A 50 1.63 -5.64 -17.50
C VAL A 50 0.86 -6.93 -17.20
N LEU A 51 0.95 -7.93 -18.08
CA LEU A 51 0.29 -9.22 -17.90
C LEU A 51 0.85 -9.96 -16.67
N ASP A 52 2.16 -9.88 -16.43
CA ASP A 52 2.78 -10.45 -15.23
C ASP A 52 2.35 -9.72 -13.95
N ALA A 53 2.18 -8.40 -14.00
CA ALA A 53 1.65 -7.63 -12.87
C ALA A 53 0.20 -8.04 -12.53
N ILE A 54 -0.66 -8.20 -13.54
CA ILE A 54 -2.05 -8.66 -13.37
C ILE A 54 -2.06 -10.07 -12.78
N HIS A 55 -1.25 -10.99 -13.32
CA HIS A 55 -1.15 -12.37 -12.82
C HIS A 55 -0.71 -12.42 -11.35
N THR A 56 0.28 -11.59 -10.97
CA THR A 56 0.77 -11.50 -9.60
C THR A 56 -0.33 -10.98 -8.65
N ALA A 57 -1.08 -9.95 -9.05
CA ALA A 57 -2.20 -9.41 -8.29
C ALA A 57 -3.34 -10.44 -8.12
N ALA A 58 -3.65 -11.20 -9.18
CA ALA A 58 -4.65 -12.26 -9.14
C ALA A 58 -4.26 -13.39 -8.15
N ILE A 59 -2.99 -13.82 -8.16
CA ILE A 59 -2.47 -14.82 -7.20
C ILE A 59 -2.57 -14.27 -5.76
N ARG A 60 -2.20 -13.00 -5.55
CA ARG A 60 -2.31 -12.34 -4.24
C ARG A 60 -3.76 -12.36 -3.73
N HIS A 61 -4.72 -12.01 -4.57
CA HIS A 61 -6.14 -12.07 -4.21
C HIS A 61 -6.58 -13.49 -3.81
N ARG A 62 -6.15 -14.49 -4.57
CA ARG A 62 -6.49 -15.89 -4.30
C ARG A 62 -5.97 -16.34 -2.94
N ARG A 63 -4.73 -16.01 -2.59
CA ARG A 63 -4.15 -16.31 -1.27
C ARG A 63 -4.95 -15.66 -0.14
N ILE A 64 -5.40 -14.42 -0.36
CA ILE A 64 -6.23 -13.69 0.61
C ILE A 64 -7.61 -14.35 0.77
N SER A 65 -8.20 -14.83 -0.32
CA SER A 65 -9.53 -15.47 -0.32
C SER A 65 -9.52 -16.90 0.23
N ASP A 66 -8.48 -17.68 -0.03
CA ASP A 66 -8.37 -19.10 0.36
C ASP A 66 -8.06 -19.28 1.87
N LEU A 67 -7.57 -18.23 2.55
CA LEU A 67 -7.31 -18.22 4.00
C LEU A 67 -8.56 -17.97 4.86
N GLY A 68 -9.76 -18.00 4.27
CA GLY A 68 -11.03 -17.98 4.99
C GLY A 68 -11.16 -16.76 5.90
N ASN A 69 -11.43 -15.59 5.34
CA ASN A 69 -11.75 -14.34 6.06
C ASN A 69 -10.94 -14.11 7.35
N GLN A 70 -9.66 -14.51 7.38
CA GLN A 70 -8.73 -13.69 8.11
C GLN A 70 -8.56 -12.48 7.22
N PRO A 71 -8.91 -11.27 7.66
CA PRO A 71 -8.26 -10.13 7.07
C PRO A 71 -6.77 -10.45 7.19
N LEU A 72 -6.11 -10.78 6.07
CA LEU A 72 -4.76 -10.27 5.93
C LEU A 72 -4.89 -8.81 6.33
N PRO A 73 -3.92 -8.24 7.06
CA PRO A 73 -3.91 -6.80 7.18
C PRO A 73 -4.00 -6.31 5.73
N THR A 74 -5.21 -5.87 5.35
CA THR A 74 -5.40 -4.59 4.73
C THR A 74 -4.22 -3.84 5.31
N SER A 75 -3.26 -3.46 4.48
CA SER A 75 -2.84 -2.10 4.64
C SER A 75 -4.14 -1.29 4.45
N GLU A 76 -4.97 -1.30 5.50
CA GLU A 76 -5.24 -0.17 6.27
C GLU A 76 -3.93 0.63 6.06
N VAL A 77 -3.87 1.58 5.13
CA VAL A 77 -4.57 2.84 5.35
C VAL A 77 -5.44 2.70 6.59
N ALA A 78 -4.76 2.45 7.72
CA ALA A 78 -5.38 2.72 8.95
C ALA A 78 -5.75 4.19 8.69
N ALA A 79 -6.76 4.64 9.38
CA ALA A 79 -6.47 5.87 10.03
C ALA A 79 -5.17 5.64 10.86
N GLN A 80 -4.00 5.57 10.20
CA GLN A 80 -2.69 5.85 10.74
C GLN A 80 -2.96 7.28 11.12
N SER A 81 -3.37 7.43 12.38
CA SER A 81 -3.63 8.69 13.03
C SER A 81 -2.25 9.29 13.14
N GLY A 82 -1.71 9.70 11.99
CA GLY A 82 -0.31 9.99 11.81
C GLY A 82 -0.09 11.35 12.40
N VAL A 83 0.82 11.42 13.35
CA VAL A 83 1.12 12.66 14.04
C VAL A 83 2.09 13.47 13.21
N THR A 84 1.95 14.78 13.22
CA THR A 84 2.94 15.65 12.57
C THR A 84 4.28 15.55 13.31
N THR A 85 5.36 15.97 12.66
CA THR A 85 6.68 16.05 13.30
C THR A 85 6.69 16.94 14.54
N GLU A 86 5.80 17.94 14.63
CA GLU A 86 5.62 18.80 15.80
C GLU A 86 4.94 18.05 16.96
N GLN A 87 3.88 17.28 16.67
CA GLN A 87 3.20 16.46 17.66
C GLN A 87 4.11 15.32 18.16
N ALA A 88 4.89 14.72 17.26
CA ALA A 88 5.89 13.72 17.61
C ALA A 88 7.00 14.30 18.50
N ALA A 89 7.44 15.54 18.23
CA ALA A 89 8.43 16.25 19.03
C ALA A 89 7.94 16.51 20.45
N GLN A 90 6.67 16.93 20.60
CA GLN A 90 6.03 17.11 21.91
C GLN A 90 5.93 15.80 22.68
N ALA A 91 5.48 14.71 22.04
CA ALA A 91 5.33 13.41 22.68
C ALA A 91 6.67 12.81 23.15
N LEU A 92 7.75 13.03 22.39
CA LEU A 92 9.09 12.56 22.72
C LEU A 92 9.90 13.54 23.59
N ASN A 93 9.34 14.71 23.90
CA ASN A 93 10.02 15.83 24.56
C ASN A 93 11.37 16.18 23.91
N VAL A 94 11.41 16.22 22.58
CA VAL A 94 12.61 16.55 21.78
C VAL A 94 12.29 17.64 20.76
N SER A 95 13.31 18.20 20.12
CA SER A 95 13.10 19.17 19.03
C SER A 95 12.63 18.49 17.74
N THR A 96 11.87 19.22 16.91
CA THR A 96 11.43 18.76 15.57
C THR A 96 12.62 18.32 14.70
N ARG A 97 13.77 18.99 14.83
CA ARG A 97 15.03 18.62 14.15
C ARG A 97 15.52 17.23 14.56
N ARG A 98 15.35 16.86 15.83
CA ARG A 98 15.70 15.51 16.31
C ARG A 98 14.74 14.46 15.76
N VAL A 99 13.45 14.78 15.63
CA VAL A 99 12.47 13.90 14.96
C VAL A 99 12.85 13.65 13.50
N THR A 100 13.22 14.69 12.75
CA THR A 100 13.70 14.54 11.37
C THR A 100 14.96 13.68 11.28
N GLN A 101 15.88 13.81 12.25
CA GLN A 101 17.05 12.92 12.32
C GLN A 101 16.66 11.45 12.54
N LEU A 102 15.70 11.17 13.43
CA LEU A 102 15.24 9.80 13.70
C LEU A 102 14.55 9.19 12.48
N ILE A 103 13.79 10.00 11.72
CA ILE A 103 13.24 9.60 10.42
C ILE A 103 14.37 9.27 9.43
N SER A 104 15.37 10.15 9.31
CA SER A 104 16.50 9.92 8.39
C SER A 104 17.38 8.73 8.78
N ALA A 105 17.44 8.39 10.06
CA ALA A 105 18.13 7.22 10.60
C ALA A 105 17.30 5.93 10.51
N ASN A 106 16.08 6.01 9.96
CA ASN A 106 15.12 4.90 9.87
C ASN A 106 14.75 4.29 11.24
N GLU A 107 14.92 5.05 12.32
CA GLU A 107 14.50 4.66 13.67
C GLU A 107 13.02 4.99 13.92
N LEU A 108 12.40 5.76 13.03
CA LEU A 108 11.04 6.24 13.15
C LEU A 108 10.38 6.19 11.78
N SER A 109 9.35 5.35 11.62
CA SER A 109 8.62 5.24 10.35
C SER A 109 7.77 6.48 10.12
N ALA A 110 7.99 7.14 8.99
CA ALA A 110 7.25 8.31 8.58
C ALA A 110 7.07 8.32 7.07
N ASP A 111 5.90 8.79 6.64
CA ASP A 111 5.56 8.97 5.23
C ASP A 111 5.47 10.47 4.91
N TYR A 112 5.97 10.86 3.74
CA TYR A 112 5.78 12.21 3.24
C TYR A 112 4.48 12.28 2.42
N ARG A 113 3.44 12.94 2.96
CA ARG A 113 2.11 13.06 2.34
C ARG A 113 1.69 14.53 2.32
N ASP A 114 1.19 15.01 1.19
CA ASP A 114 0.68 16.39 1.02
C ASP A 114 1.65 17.50 1.47
N GLY A 115 2.95 17.34 1.21
CA GLY A 115 3.95 18.35 1.55
C GLY A 115 4.43 18.35 3.02
N ARG A 116 3.98 17.37 3.83
CA ARG A 116 4.34 17.24 5.25
C ARG A 116 4.77 15.82 5.61
N TRP A 117 5.65 15.72 6.60
CA TRP A 117 6.03 14.45 7.21
C TRP A 117 4.94 14.00 8.18
N VAL A 118 4.40 12.81 7.94
CA VAL A 118 3.39 12.15 8.76
C VAL A 118 4.07 10.97 9.43
N VAL A 119 4.26 11.08 10.74
CA VAL A 119 4.91 10.06 11.55
C VAL A 119 3.88 9.00 11.94
N ASP A 120 4.24 7.73 11.78
CA ASP A 120 3.41 6.63 12.22
C ASP A 120 3.36 6.56 13.75
N THR A 121 2.13 6.57 14.29
CA THR A 121 1.89 6.61 15.74
C THR A 121 2.29 5.31 16.42
N ASN A 122 2.22 4.17 15.74
CA ASN A 122 2.70 2.89 16.29
C ASN A 122 4.22 2.92 16.50
N SER A 123 4.96 3.45 15.52
CA SER A 123 6.40 3.64 15.61
C SER A 123 6.80 4.64 16.70
N LEU A 124 6.02 5.70 16.87
CA LEU A 124 6.21 6.68 17.95
C LEU A 124 6.02 6.04 19.34
N THR A 125 4.92 5.30 19.56
CA THR A 125 4.63 4.65 20.84
C THR A 125 5.68 3.62 21.22
N ALA A 126 6.13 2.79 20.27
CA ALA A 126 7.21 1.83 20.50
C ALA A 126 8.52 2.51 20.93
N LEU A 127 8.80 3.70 20.42
CA LEU A 127 10.00 4.48 20.77
C LEU A 127 9.88 5.17 22.14
N ILE A 128 8.66 5.54 22.56
CA ILE A 128 8.35 6.04 23.91
C ILE A 128 8.51 4.92 24.94
N GLU A 129 7.97 3.73 24.67
CA GLU A 129 8.10 2.55 25.54
C GLU A 129 9.57 2.16 25.73
N LYS A 130 10.37 2.21 24.65
CA LYS A 130 11.81 1.90 24.72
C LYS A 130 12.62 2.92 25.53
N ARG A 131 12.09 4.12 25.78
CA ARG A 131 12.76 5.22 26.51
C ARG A 131 12.32 5.35 27.96
N THR A 132 11.24 4.68 28.36
CA THR A 132 10.75 4.69 29.74
C THR A 132 11.24 3.40 30.40
N PRO A 133 12.11 3.46 31.44
CA PRO A 133 12.60 2.27 32.14
C PRO A 133 11.53 1.60 33.00
#